data_AF-A0A1D4KZU3-F1
#
_entry.id   AF-A0A1D4KZU3-F1
#
_cell.length_a   1.000
_cell.length_b   1.000
_cell.length_c   1.000
_cell.angle_alpha   90.00
_cell.angle_beta   90.00
_cell.angle_gamma   90.00
#
_symmetry.space_group_name_H-M   'P 1'
#
loop_
_entity.id
_entity.type
_entity.pdbx_description
1 polymer ?
#
loop_
_entity_poly.entity_id
_entity_poly.type
_entity_poly.pdbx_seq_one_letter_code
_entity_poly.pdbx_strand_id
1 'polypeptide(L)'
;MPVNAVNLVLSPIVGSLFDRFGARYFGIIGYLLMFIAALTFALTITAHTHVWLIILLFMVLFFGITMVMMPAQTNELNQLPHDLYADGSATITTLIQVGGSAGTAIAITIYTTAMKSFGAAHPSASQEVVLAHGVQFTFIFIIILTVIGWLLSLFVSKSPQT
;
A
#
# COMPACT_ATOMS: atom_id res chain seq x y z
N MET A 1 21.27 -10.84 17.79
CA MET A 1 22.29 -11.20 16.78
C MET A 1 21.88 -12.30 15.77
N PRO A 2 20.60 -12.45 15.35
CA PRO A 2 20.28 -13.15 14.09
C PRO A 2 20.08 -12.20 12.88
N VAL A 3 19.67 -10.96 13.12
CA VAL A 3 19.33 -9.97 12.07
C VAL A 3 20.53 -9.55 11.21
N ASN A 4 21.76 -9.63 11.75
CA ASN A 4 22.97 -9.25 11.02
C ASN A 4 23.37 -10.27 9.94
N ALA A 5 23.14 -11.57 10.15
CA ALA A 5 23.55 -12.59 9.18
C ALA A 5 22.66 -12.57 7.92
N VAL A 6 21.35 -12.35 8.10
CA VAL A 6 20.40 -12.22 6.99
C VAL A 6 20.66 -10.94 6.18
N ASN A 7 20.97 -9.83 6.84
CA ASN A 7 21.36 -8.59 6.15
C ASN A 7 22.67 -8.74 5.37
N LEU A 8 23.66 -9.48 5.90
CA LEU A 8 24.95 -9.65 5.22
C LEU A 8 24.83 -10.38 3.87
N VAL A 9 23.89 -11.33 3.76
CA VAL A 9 23.67 -12.12 2.53
C VAL A 9 22.72 -11.41 1.56
N LEU A 10 21.69 -10.73 2.08
CA LEU A 10 20.69 -10.06 1.24
C LEU A 10 21.15 -8.69 0.72
N SER A 11 22.07 -8.02 1.40
CA SER A 11 22.58 -6.69 1.03
C SER A 11 23.06 -6.59 -0.43
N PRO A 12 23.90 -7.50 -0.97
CA PRO A 12 24.34 -7.40 -2.37
C PRO A 12 23.23 -7.71 -3.39
N ILE A 13 22.29 -8.61 -3.06
CA ILE A 13 21.19 -8.99 -3.97
C ILE A 13 20.16 -7.88 -4.07
N VAL A 14 19.77 -7.31 -2.93
CA VAL A 14 18.80 -6.21 -2.85
C VAL A 14 19.39 -4.90 -3.37
N GLY A 15 20.66 -4.61 -3.05
CA GLY A 15 21.36 -3.42 -3.56
C GLY A 15 21.46 -3.42 -5.09
N SER A 16 21.85 -4.54 -5.70
CA SER A 16 21.98 -4.62 -7.16
C SER A 16 20.65 -4.54 -7.92
N LEU A 17 19.56 -5.04 -7.32
CA LEU A 17 18.23 -4.96 -7.93
C LEU A 17 17.65 -3.53 -7.85
N PHE A 18 18.02 -2.79 -6.82
CA PHE A 18 17.60 -1.41 -6.63
C PHE A 18 18.35 -0.44 -7.55
N ASP A 19 19.67 -0.61 -7.69
CA ASP A 19 20.51 0.22 -8.58
C ASP A 19 20.21 0.02 -10.07
N ARG A 20 19.70 -1.16 -10.46
CA ARG A 20 19.52 -1.52 -11.88
C ARG A 20 18.19 -1.08 -12.48
N PHE A 21 17.14 -0.97 -11.67
CA PHE A 21 15.78 -0.69 -12.16
C PHE A 21 15.30 0.74 -11.87
N GLY A 22 15.84 1.44 -10.86
CA GLY A 22 15.47 2.82 -10.56
C GLY A 22 14.08 2.97 -9.93
N ALA A 23 13.94 3.99 -9.07
CA ALA A 23 12.77 4.23 -8.20
C ALA A 23 11.42 4.22 -8.95
N ARG A 24 11.41 4.74 -10.19
CA ARG A 24 10.22 4.85 -11.03
C ARG A 24 9.59 3.48 -11.36
N TYR A 25 10.39 2.47 -11.66
CA TYR A 25 9.87 1.16 -12.08
C TYR A 25 9.32 0.37 -10.88
N PHE A 26 9.96 0.49 -9.71
CA PHE A 26 9.43 -0.07 -8.46
C PHE A 26 8.09 0.56 -8.08
N GLY A 27 7.95 1.88 -8.24
CA GLY A 27 6.67 2.58 -8.05
C GLY A 27 5.57 2.04 -8.95
N ILE A 28 5.82 1.98 -10.27
CA ILE A 28 4.83 1.53 -11.26
C ILE A 28 4.40 0.09 -11.00
N ILE A 29 5.34 -0.83 -10.77
CA ILE A 29 5.04 -2.25 -10.53
C ILE A 29 4.32 -2.43 -9.19
N GLY A 30 4.78 -1.75 -8.14
CA GLY A 30 4.16 -1.82 -6.81
C GLY A 30 2.71 -1.32 -6.82
N TYR A 31 2.44 -0.16 -7.43
CA TYR A 31 1.07 0.34 -7.57
C TYR A 31 0.19 -0.54 -8.45
N LEU A 32 0.74 -1.14 -9.51
CA LEU A 32 -0.01 -2.06 -10.36
C LEU A 32 -0.37 -3.36 -9.62
N LEU A 33 0.55 -3.91 -8.82
CA LEU A 33 0.27 -5.06 -7.94
C LEU A 33 -0.80 -4.73 -6.90
N MET A 34 -0.69 -3.57 -6.25
CA MET A 34 -1.71 -3.10 -5.29
C MET A 34 -3.08 -2.95 -5.96
N PHE A 35 -3.13 -2.38 -7.17
CA PHE A 35 -4.36 -2.23 -7.95
C PHE A 35 -4.98 -3.59 -8.29
N ILE A 36 -4.21 -4.54 -8.81
CA ILE A 36 -4.71 -5.89 -9.14
C ILE A 36 -5.23 -6.60 -7.88
N ALA A 37 -4.50 -6.53 -6.78
CA ALA A 37 -4.93 -7.13 -5.51
C ALA A 37 -6.23 -6.49 -5.01
N ALA A 38 -6.32 -5.16 -5.00
CA ALA A 38 -7.49 -4.43 -4.54
C ALA A 38 -8.72 -4.65 -5.44
N LEU A 39 -8.53 -4.68 -6.76
CA LEU A 39 -9.57 -5.01 -7.73
C LEU A 39 -10.09 -6.43 -7.55
N THR A 40 -9.18 -7.40 -7.41
CA THR A 40 -9.55 -8.79 -7.16
C THR A 40 -10.34 -8.90 -5.85
N PHE A 41 -9.90 -8.19 -4.81
CA PHE A 41 -10.59 -8.16 -3.52
C PHE A 41 -12.01 -7.60 -3.64
N ALA A 42 -12.18 -6.47 -4.31
CA ALA A 42 -13.48 -5.83 -4.53
C ALA A 42 -14.46 -6.74 -5.31
N LEU A 43 -13.95 -7.48 -6.31
CA LEU A 43 -14.77 -8.34 -7.17
C LEU A 43 -15.07 -9.72 -6.55
N THR A 44 -14.17 -10.28 -5.74
CA THR A 44 -14.27 -11.67 -5.28
C THR A 44 -14.76 -11.82 -3.85
N ILE A 45 -14.68 -10.77 -3.02
CA ILE A 45 -15.16 -10.86 -1.63
C ILE A 45 -16.68 -10.99 -1.57
N THR A 46 -17.09 -12.14 -1.06
CA THR A 46 -18.44 -12.50 -0.66
C THR A 46 -18.39 -13.26 0.67
N ALA A 47 -19.55 -13.50 1.30
CA ALA A 47 -19.65 -14.27 2.55
C ALA A 47 -19.10 -15.71 2.46
N HIS A 48 -18.92 -16.25 1.25
CA HIS A 48 -18.42 -17.62 1.02
C HIS A 48 -16.94 -17.68 0.59
N THR A 49 -16.24 -16.54 0.64
CA THR A 49 -14.84 -16.47 0.20
C THR A 49 -13.94 -17.24 1.15
N HIS A 50 -13.07 -18.07 0.59
CA HIS A 50 -12.16 -18.87 1.41
C HIS A 50 -11.07 -17.98 2.04
N VAL A 51 -10.78 -18.22 3.32
CA VAL A 51 -9.80 -17.44 4.11
C VAL A 51 -8.41 -17.41 3.45
N TRP A 52 -7.98 -18.50 2.81
CA TRP A 52 -6.67 -18.56 2.14
C TRP A 52 -6.52 -17.52 1.02
N LEU A 53 -7.61 -17.23 0.29
CA LEU A 53 -7.61 -16.26 -0.80
C LEU A 53 -7.48 -14.83 -0.26
N ILE A 54 -8.14 -14.54 0.86
CA ILE A 54 -8.03 -13.26 1.57
C ILE A 54 -6.57 -13.04 2.02
N ILE A 55 -5.95 -14.06 2.62
CA ILE A 55 -4.55 -14.01 3.04
C ILE A 55 -3.63 -13.74 1.84
N LEU A 56 -3.81 -14.49 0.74
CA LEU A 56 -3.00 -14.32 -0.46
C LEU A 56 -3.11 -12.89 -1.02
N LEU A 57 -4.33 -12.34 -1.13
CA LEU A 57 -4.53 -10.98 -1.63
C LEU A 57 -3.91 -9.93 -0.70
N PHE A 58 -4.00 -10.10 0.62
CA PHE A 58 -3.28 -9.22 1.55
C PHE A 58 -1.76 -9.33 1.37
N MET A 59 -1.21 -10.53 1.20
CA MET A 59 0.22 -10.69 0.96
C MET A 59 0.67 -9.93 -0.30
N VAL A 60 -0.08 -10.02 -1.39
CA VAL A 60 0.22 -9.28 -2.63
C VAL A 60 0.11 -7.77 -2.41
N LEU A 61 -0.93 -7.32 -1.69
CA LEU A 61 -1.14 -5.91 -1.37
C LEU A 61 0.03 -5.34 -0.54
N PHE A 62 0.39 -6.01 0.55
CA PHE A 62 1.51 -5.60 1.41
C PHE A 62 2.85 -5.65 0.68
N PHE A 63 3.07 -6.65 -0.18
CA PHE A 63 4.26 -6.72 -1.01
C PHE A 63 4.37 -5.51 -1.95
N GLY A 64 3.26 -5.12 -2.60
CA GLY A 64 3.20 -3.91 -3.41
C GLY A 64 3.48 -2.64 -2.60
N ILE A 65 2.92 -2.50 -1.39
CA ILE A 65 3.19 -1.37 -0.48
C ILE A 65 4.69 -1.30 -0.16
N THR A 66 5.31 -2.42 0.22
CA THR A 66 6.74 -2.46 0.54
C THR A 66 7.62 -2.08 -0.65
N MET A 67 7.28 -2.57 -1.85
CA MET A 67 7.99 -2.21 -3.08
C MET A 67 7.96 -0.71 -3.39
N VAL A 68 6.92 0.02 -2.98
CA VAL A 68 6.84 1.47 -3.17
C VAL A 68 7.50 2.23 -2.03
N MET A 69 7.20 1.86 -0.78
CA MET A 69 7.61 2.64 0.40
C MET A 69 9.12 2.64 0.61
N MET A 70 9.80 1.49 0.46
CA MET A 70 11.26 1.41 0.66
C MET A 70 12.03 2.34 -0.29
N PRO A 71 11.84 2.26 -1.62
CA PRO A 71 12.50 3.18 -2.54
C PRO A 71 12.06 4.62 -2.40
N ALA A 72 10.80 4.90 -2.06
CA ALA A 72 10.37 6.27 -1.83
C ALA A 72 11.16 6.90 -0.66
N GLN A 73 11.19 6.25 0.50
CA GLN A 73 11.88 6.77 1.69
C GLN A 73 13.39 6.94 1.46
N THR A 74 14.04 5.95 0.83
CA THR A 74 15.48 6.05 0.52
C THR A 74 15.78 7.16 -0.48
N ASN A 75 14.99 7.31 -1.54
CA ASN A 75 15.21 8.38 -2.52
C ASN A 75 14.88 9.77 -1.98
N GLU A 76 13.91 9.90 -1.08
CA GLU A 76 13.59 11.17 -0.42
C GLU A 76 14.76 11.64 0.45
N LEU A 77 15.36 10.74 1.24
CA LEU A 77 16.51 11.08 2.08
C LEU A 77 17.79 11.33 1.27
N ASN A 78 18.03 10.53 0.22
CA ASN A 78 19.22 10.70 -0.63
C ASN A 78 19.24 12.01 -1.42
N GLN A 79 18.11 12.73 -1.52
CA GLN A 79 18.04 14.05 -2.14
C GLN A 79 18.39 15.21 -1.19
N LEU A 80 18.56 14.92 0.11
CA LEU A 80 18.91 15.92 1.11
C LEU A 80 20.45 16.02 1.27
N PRO A 81 20.96 17.19 1.68
CA PRO A 81 22.28 17.31 2.32
C PRO A 81 22.36 16.44 3.60
N HIS A 82 23.52 15.85 3.86
CA HIS A 82 23.70 14.88 4.97
C HIS A 82 23.39 15.46 6.36
N ASP A 83 23.63 16.75 6.53
CA ASP A 83 23.29 17.55 7.72
C ASP A 83 21.78 17.68 7.97
N LEU A 84 20.94 17.45 6.96
CA LEU A 84 19.48 17.51 7.06
C LEU A 84 18.80 16.13 7.16
N TYR A 85 19.56 15.02 7.26
CA TYR A 85 18.98 13.67 7.26
C TYR A 85 18.09 13.42 8.48
N ALA A 86 18.50 13.91 9.66
CA ALA A 86 17.72 13.77 10.88
C ALA A 86 16.35 14.47 10.76
N ASP A 87 16.35 15.72 10.28
CA ASP A 87 15.14 16.51 10.08
C ASP A 87 14.26 15.96 8.94
N GLY A 88 14.89 15.48 7.86
CA GLY A 88 14.21 14.83 6.75
C GLY A 88 13.50 13.54 7.17
N SER A 89 14.19 12.67 7.93
CA SER A 89 13.61 11.43 8.45
C SER A 89 12.46 11.68 9.41
N ALA A 90 12.56 12.70 10.26
CA ALA A 90 11.48 13.09 11.16
C ALA A 90 10.26 13.59 10.38
N THR A 91 10.49 14.41 9.35
CA THR A 91 9.45 14.92 8.45
C THR A 91 8.74 13.79 7.71
N ILE A 92 9.46 12.87 7.09
CA ILE A 92 8.90 11.71 6.37
C ILE A 92 8.02 10.88 7.31
N THR A 93 8.53 10.57 8.50
CA THR A 93 7.78 9.78 9.49
C THR A 93 6.48 10.49 9.91
N THR A 94 6.55 11.81 10.10
CA THR A 94 5.37 12.63 10.44
C THR A 94 4.34 12.62 9.30
N LEU A 95 4.78 12.79 8.05
CA LEU A 95 3.92 12.74 6.87
C LEU A 95 3.23 11.37 6.74
N ILE A 96 3.96 10.28 6.97
CA ILE A 96 3.40 8.91 6.95
C ILE A 96 2.38 8.74 8.06
N GLN A 97 2.64 9.22 9.28
CA GLN A 97 1.68 9.11 10.39
C GLN A 97 0.40 9.91 10.15
N VAL A 98 0.53 11.15 9.66
CA VAL A 98 -0.62 12.01 9.34
C VAL A 98 -1.41 11.42 8.16
N GLY A 99 -0.73 11.03 7.07
CA GLY A 99 -1.38 10.41 5.92
C GLY A 99 -2.03 9.06 6.25
N GLY A 100 -1.34 8.22 7.03
CA GLY A 100 -1.84 6.91 7.46
C GLY A 100 -3.05 7.01 8.37
N SER A 101 -3.04 7.94 9.33
CA SER A 101 -4.19 8.17 10.23
C SER A 101 -5.39 8.74 9.48
N ALA A 102 -5.19 9.75 8.61
CA ALA A 102 -6.24 10.32 7.79
C ALA A 102 -6.85 9.29 6.82
N GLY A 103 -6.00 8.53 6.12
CA GLY A 103 -6.43 7.46 5.21
C GLY A 103 -7.23 6.37 5.92
N THR A 104 -6.78 5.96 7.11
CA THR A 104 -7.49 4.97 7.94
C THR A 104 -8.85 5.50 8.40
N ALA A 105 -8.92 6.75 8.85
CA ALA A 105 -10.19 7.36 9.28
C ALA A 105 -11.22 7.42 8.15
N ILE A 106 -10.79 7.80 6.93
CA ILE A 106 -11.65 7.82 5.74
C ILE A 106 -12.10 6.39 5.40
N ALA A 107 -11.18 5.42 5.38
CA ALA A 107 -11.49 4.02 5.07
C ALA A 107 -12.52 3.42 6.05
N ILE A 108 -12.37 3.67 7.35
CA ILE A 108 -13.32 3.24 8.40
C ILE A 108 -14.67 3.94 8.23
N THR A 109 -14.67 5.23 7.88
CA THR A 109 -15.91 5.98 7.65
C THR A 109 -16.69 5.40 6.47
N ILE A 110 -16.01 5.12 5.36
CA ILE A 110 -16.62 4.49 4.17
C ILE A 110 -17.14 3.09 4.54
N TYR A 111 -16.32 2.28 5.20
CA TYR A 111 -16.67 0.92 5.64
C TYR A 111 -17.96 0.92 6.48
N THR A 112 -17.98 1.72 7.54
CA THR A 112 -19.10 1.78 8.49
C THR A 112 -20.36 2.38 7.85
N THR A 113 -20.21 3.37 6.98
CA THR A 113 -21.34 3.98 6.26
C THR A 113 -21.97 3.00 5.28
N ALA A 114 -21.14 2.28 4.51
CA ALA A 114 -21.59 1.27 3.56
C ALA A 114 -22.27 0.08 4.23
N MET A 115 -21.75 -0.39 5.37
CA MET A 115 -22.42 -1.41 6.18
C MET A 115 -23.78 -0.95 6.68
N LYS A 116 -23.86 0.26 7.26
CA LYS A 116 -25.10 0.79 7.85
C LYS A 116 -26.17 1.00 6.79
N SER A 117 -25.82 1.56 5.63
CA SER A 117 -26.78 1.78 4.54
C SER A 117 -27.29 0.45 3.97
N PHE A 118 -26.39 -0.51 3.73
CA PHE A 118 -26.76 -1.81 3.19
C PHE A 118 -27.61 -2.64 4.16
N GLY A 119 -27.23 -2.67 5.44
CA GLY A 119 -27.97 -3.37 6.49
C GLY A 119 -29.36 -2.78 6.75
N ALA A 120 -29.52 -1.45 6.65
CA ALA A 120 -30.83 -0.82 6.76
C ALA A 120 -31.75 -1.17 5.57
N ALA A 121 -31.19 -1.27 4.36
CA ALA A 121 -31.93 -1.66 3.16
C ALA A 121 -32.26 -3.17 3.12
N HIS A 122 -31.47 -4.01 3.79
CA HIS A 122 -31.64 -5.47 3.80
C HIS A 122 -31.66 -6.03 5.24
N PRO A 123 -32.74 -5.84 6.02
CA PRO A 123 -32.80 -6.25 7.43
C PRO A 123 -32.66 -7.76 7.65
N SER A 124 -32.96 -8.56 6.62
CA SER A 124 -32.88 -10.02 6.64
C SER A 124 -31.53 -10.57 6.17
N ALA A 125 -30.60 -9.71 5.73
CA ALA A 125 -29.27 -10.15 5.31
C ALA A 125 -28.45 -10.64 6.51
N SER A 126 -27.64 -11.68 6.32
CA SER A 126 -26.73 -12.16 7.36
C SER A 126 -25.65 -11.11 7.63
N GLN A 127 -25.13 -11.10 8.87
CA GLN A 127 -24.10 -10.16 9.29
C GLN A 127 -22.83 -10.26 8.40
N GLU A 128 -22.50 -11.47 7.93
CA GLU A 128 -21.37 -11.72 7.03
C GLU A 128 -21.53 -11.00 5.69
N VAL A 129 -22.74 -10.97 5.12
CA VAL A 129 -23.02 -10.29 3.85
C VAL A 129 -22.91 -8.77 4.01
N VAL A 130 -23.43 -8.23 5.13
CA VAL A 130 -23.34 -6.79 5.42
C VAL A 130 -21.88 -6.36 5.60
N LEU A 131 -21.07 -7.15 6.31
CA LEU A 131 -19.63 -6.90 6.49
C LEU A 131 -18.89 -6.98 5.14
N ALA A 132 -19.15 -8.01 4.34
CA ALA A 132 -18.53 -8.17 3.03
C ALA A 132 -18.82 -6.97 2.10
N HIS A 133 -20.05 -6.46 2.11
CA HIS A 133 -20.42 -5.28 1.33
C HIS A 133 -19.66 -4.02 1.77
N GLY A 134 -19.51 -3.81 3.08
CA GLY A 134 -18.69 -2.72 3.62
C GLY A 134 -17.25 -2.80 3.14
N VAL A 135 -16.67 -4.01 3.19
CA VAL A 135 -15.31 -4.28 2.73
C VAL A 135 -15.17 -3.98 1.23
N GLN A 136 -16.08 -4.46 0.38
CA GLN A 136 -16.03 -4.20 -1.07
C GLN A 136 -16.01 -2.70 -1.38
N PHE A 137 -16.87 -1.92 -0.72
CA PHE A 137 -16.91 -0.46 -0.89
C PHE A 137 -15.62 0.24 -0.44
N THR A 138 -15.03 -0.19 0.67
CA THR A 138 -13.74 0.34 1.12
C THR A 138 -12.63 0.02 0.12
N PHE A 139 -12.64 -1.15 -0.50
CA PHE A 139 -11.64 -1.52 -1.50
C PHE A 139 -11.78 -0.71 -2.80
N ILE A 140 -12.97 -0.24 -3.17
CA ILE A 140 -13.14 0.74 -4.26
C ILE A 140 -12.37 2.04 -3.94
N PHE A 141 -12.43 2.51 -2.70
CA PHE A 141 -11.63 3.67 -2.27
C PHE A 141 -10.13 3.41 -2.37
N ILE A 142 -9.65 2.23 -1.96
CA ILE A 142 -8.25 1.82 -2.13
C ILE A 142 -7.86 1.77 -3.61
N ILE A 143 -8.72 1.25 -4.49
CA ILE A 143 -8.49 1.23 -5.94
C ILE A 143 -8.26 2.65 -6.46
N ILE A 144 -9.12 3.61 -6.08
CA ILE A 144 -8.95 5.01 -6.49
C ILE A 144 -7.59 5.56 -6.03
N LEU A 145 -7.20 5.32 -4.78
CA LEU A 145 -5.89 5.75 -4.27
C LEU A 145 -4.73 5.10 -5.02
N THR A 146 -4.81 3.81 -5.34
CA THR A 146 -3.76 3.12 -6.10
C THR A 146 -3.65 3.61 -7.54
N VAL A 147 -4.76 3.98 -8.19
CA VAL A 147 -4.74 4.57 -9.53
C VAL A 147 -4.10 5.96 -9.49
N ILE A 148 -4.44 6.78 -8.49
CA ILE A 148 -3.79 8.09 -8.30
C ILE A 148 -2.29 7.92 -8.07
N GLY A 149 -1.90 7.00 -7.17
CA GLY A 149 -0.50 6.70 -6.89
C GLY A 149 0.25 6.17 -8.12
N TRP A 150 -0.39 5.31 -8.91
CA TRP A 150 0.15 4.81 -10.17
C TRP A 150 0.39 5.93 -11.17
N LEU A 151 -0.58 6.83 -11.37
CA LEU A 151 -0.44 8.01 -12.23
C LEU A 151 0.69 8.92 -11.76
N LEU A 152 0.76 9.22 -10.46
CA LEU A 152 1.85 10.03 -9.89
C LEU A 152 3.22 9.36 -10.06
N SER A 153 3.28 8.03 -9.93
CA SER A 153 4.51 7.26 -10.15
C SER A 153 5.05 7.37 -11.58
N LEU A 154 4.21 7.71 -12.57
CA LEU A 154 4.67 7.93 -13.95
C LEU A 154 5.49 9.22 -14.09
N PHE A 155 5.30 10.19 -13.19
CA PHE A 155 5.99 11.49 -13.21
C PHE A 155 7.24 11.53 -12.33
N VAL A 156 7.52 10.48 -11.56
CA VAL A 156 8.75 10.37 -10.76
C VAL A 156 9.96 10.37 -11.69
N SER A 157 10.76 11.43 -11.61
CA SER A 157 11.99 11.60 -12.39
C SER A 157 13.08 10.65 -11.87
N LYS A 158 14.00 10.27 -12.75
CA LYS A 158 15.21 9.54 -12.33
C LYS A 158 16.01 10.48 -11.43
N SER A 159 16.18 10.16 -10.15
CA SER A 159 17.20 10.79 -9.32
C SER A 159 18.57 10.47 -9.96
N PRO A 160 19.40 11.48 -10.32
CA PRO A 160 20.77 11.25 -10.71
C PRO A 160 21.49 10.71 -9.47
N GLN A 161 21.90 9.44 -9.52
CA GLN A 161 22.82 8.89 -8.54
C GLN A 161 24.20 9.49 -8.87
N THR A 162 24.60 10.55 -8.17
CA THR A 162 25.98 11.06 -8.17
C THR A 162 26.81 10.35 -7.13
#